data_AF-A0A0H4TMD2-F1
#
_entry.id   AF-A0A0H4TMD2-F1
#
_cell.length_a   1.000
_cell.length_b   1.000
_cell.length_c   1.000
_cell.angle_alpha   90.00
_cell.angle_beta   90.00
_cell.angle_gamma   90.00
#
_symmetry.space_group_name_H-M   'P 1'
#
loop_
_entity.id
_entity.type
_entity.pdbx_description
1 polymer ?
#
loop_
_entity_poly.entity_id
_entity_poly.type
_entity_poly.pdbx_seq_one_letter_code
_entity_poly.pdbx_strand_id
1 'polypeptide(L)'
;SLPTFIKEVIAPEAQQIGDDFFQVELLPESKWKQVVEEQLQMFIPKPYTRVTFTFDPESYNKLSKPNMPDEVTVERITIDMLSDKKFAMVRDDIVDFWESTQDFIRNGFGYVVMVHEQVVTSCLSVFATDTDVEIGINTYDLFQRGKGYAWLAARAFLDDCLRQGRTPHWKTEDFRIPSIKLAGKVGFTNLQTYTAYVFPYNELDNFVFTAYHQLRYYSNFYKASEFVQKARTLGDLNAWHHFLLSCGYSLIDRIDLSLKHMNLALDLGWNDVSDIRYV
;
A
#
# COMPACT_ATOMS: atom_id res chain seq x y z
N SER A 1 25.93 13.18 -4.08
CA SER A 1 24.68 13.97 -4.14
C SER A 1 23.52 13.08 -3.72
N LEU A 2 22.29 13.61 -3.57
CA LEU A 2 21.13 12.78 -3.21
C LEU A 2 20.92 11.61 -4.21
N PRO A 3 21.02 11.79 -5.54
CA PRO A 3 20.97 10.67 -6.47
C PRO A 3 22.05 9.60 -6.28
N THR A 4 23.29 10.02 -5.98
CA THR A 4 24.39 9.07 -5.69
C THR A 4 24.04 8.22 -4.47
N PHE A 5 23.56 8.85 -3.40
CA PHE A 5 23.18 8.14 -2.17
C PHE A 5 22.06 7.12 -2.42
N ILE A 6 21.04 7.50 -3.20
CA ILE A 6 19.95 6.59 -3.58
C ILE A 6 20.51 5.40 -4.39
N LYS A 7 21.38 5.63 -5.38
CA LYS A 7 21.89 4.56 -6.25
C LYS A 7 22.90 3.64 -5.59
N GLU A 8 23.74 4.18 -4.71
CA GLU A 8 24.89 3.46 -4.17
C GLU A 8 24.62 2.87 -2.77
N VAL A 9 23.58 3.34 -2.08
CA VAL A 9 23.24 2.88 -0.72
C VAL A 9 21.81 2.34 -0.67
N ILE A 10 20.80 3.16 -0.97
CA ILE A 10 19.40 2.77 -0.76
C ILE A 10 18.98 1.65 -1.73
N ALA A 11 19.24 1.81 -3.03
CA ALA A 11 18.82 0.84 -4.03
C ALA A 11 19.44 -0.55 -3.82
N PRO A 12 20.76 -0.69 -3.58
CA PRO A 12 21.36 -2.00 -3.34
C PRO A 12 20.83 -2.71 -2.08
N GLU A 13 20.47 -1.96 -1.03
CA GLU A 13 19.89 -2.53 0.20
C GLU A 13 18.45 -2.99 -0.04
N ALA A 14 17.63 -2.14 -0.66
CA ALA A 14 16.22 -2.44 -0.98
C ALA A 14 16.09 -3.66 -1.91
N GLN A 15 16.93 -3.73 -2.94
CA GLN A 15 16.91 -4.83 -3.90
C GLN A 15 17.30 -6.19 -3.30
N GLN A 16 18.07 -6.22 -2.20
CA GLN A 16 18.40 -7.47 -1.50
C GLN A 16 17.18 -8.12 -0.83
N ILE A 17 16.18 -7.31 -0.50
CA ILE A 17 14.92 -7.75 0.11
C ILE A 17 13.75 -7.76 -0.89
N GLY A 18 14.03 -7.54 -2.17
CA GLY A 18 13.01 -7.55 -3.24
C GLY A 18 12.15 -6.28 -3.31
N ASP A 19 12.62 -5.16 -2.75
CA ASP A 19 11.96 -3.87 -2.91
C ASP A 19 12.59 -3.10 -4.09
N ASP A 20 11.83 -3.00 -5.18
CA ASP A 20 12.30 -2.51 -6.48
C ASP A 20 12.11 -1.00 -6.69
N PHE A 21 11.57 -0.30 -5.70
CA PHE A 21 11.37 1.14 -5.77
C PHE A 21 11.55 1.81 -4.40
N PHE A 22 11.56 3.15 -4.38
CA PHE A 22 11.34 3.90 -3.15
C PHE A 22 10.22 4.90 -3.32
N GLN A 23 9.62 5.28 -2.20
CA GLN A 23 8.57 6.28 -2.12
C GLN A 23 9.05 7.47 -1.28
N VAL A 24 8.68 8.68 -1.71
CA VAL A 24 8.88 9.90 -0.92
C VAL A 24 7.53 10.54 -0.66
N GLU A 25 7.17 10.66 0.61
CA GLU A 25 5.97 11.36 1.07
C GLU A 25 6.34 12.76 1.56
N LEU A 26 5.66 13.78 1.04
CA LEU A 26 5.89 15.15 1.45
C LEU A 26 4.71 15.65 2.28
N LEU A 27 5.01 16.22 3.45
CA LEU A 27 4.00 16.97 4.20
C LEU A 27 3.42 18.12 3.34
N PRO A 28 2.16 18.51 3.57
CA PRO A 28 1.61 19.72 2.98
C PRO A 28 2.55 20.91 3.15
N GLU A 29 2.68 21.73 2.10
CA GLU A 29 3.54 22.95 2.08
C GLU A 29 5.06 22.70 2.24
N SER A 30 5.52 21.46 2.04
CA SER A 30 6.93 21.13 2.14
C SER A 30 7.79 21.81 1.07
N LYS A 31 8.84 22.52 1.52
CA LYS A 31 9.90 23.07 0.66
C LYS A 31 10.68 21.99 -0.10
N TRP A 32 10.57 20.73 0.31
CA TRP A 32 11.23 19.60 -0.33
C TRP A 32 10.64 19.22 -1.69
N LYS A 33 9.45 19.73 -2.04
CA LYS A 33 8.85 19.46 -3.35
C LYS A 33 9.79 19.84 -4.49
N GLN A 34 10.33 21.06 -4.44
CA GLN A 34 11.27 21.54 -5.45
C GLN A 34 12.55 20.69 -5.47
N VAL A 35 13.06 20.31 -4.29
CA VAL A 35 14.26 19.46 -4.19
C VAL A 35 14.04 18.09 -4.86
N VAL A 36 12.88 17.46 -4.65
CA VAL A 36 12.53 16.20 -5.30
C VAL A 36 12.40 16.38 -6.81
N GLU A 37 11.65 17.39 -7.25
CA GLU A 37 11.39 17.64 -8.68
C GLU A 37 12.63 18.11 -9.46
N GLU A 38 13.65 18.69 -8.80
CA GLU A 38 14.89 19.15 -9.44
C GLU A 38 16.04 18.15 -9.29
N GLN A 39 16.30 17.66 -8.08
CA GLN A 39 17.47 16.80 -7.83
C GLN A 39 17.22 15.34 -8.23
N LEU A 40 15.97 14.88 -8.28
CA LEU A 40 15.63 13.49 -8.62
C LEU A 40 15.06 13.33 -10.04
N GLN A 41 15.23 14.33 -10.93
CA GLN A 41 14.74 14.28 -12.31
C GLN A 41 15.20 13.04 -13.07
N MET A 42 16.43 12.57 -12.80
CA MET A 42 16.97 11.38 -13.45
C MET A 42 16.19 10.09 -13.14
N PHE A 43 15.44 10.06 -12.03
CA PHE A 43 14.56 8.94 -11.67
C PHE A 43 13.12 9.14 -12.17
N ILE A 44 12.86 10.23 -12.92
CA ILE A 44 11.56 10.57 -13.50
C ILE A 44 10.48 10.58 -12.41
N PRO A 45 10.44 11.61 -11.54
CA PRO A 45 9.50 11.64 -10.41
C PRO A 45 8.05 11.44 -10.88
N LYS A 46 7.36 10.47 -10.28
CA LYS A 46 5.96 10.15 -10.61
C LYS A 46 5.06 10.57 -9.44
N PRO A 47 4.50 11.78 -9.47
CA PRO A 47 3.67 12.28 -8.38
C PRO A 47 2.33 11.55 -8.34
N TYR A 48 1.83 11.26 -7.14
CA TYR A 48 0.47 10.79 -6.92
C TYR A 48 -0.09 11.36 -5.62
N THR A 49 -1.41 11.29 -5.49
CA THR A 49 -2.12 11.84 -4.33
C THR A 49 -2.26 10.80 -3.24
N ARG A 50 -1.85 11.17 -2.03
CA ARG A 50 -2.19 10.45 -0.81
C ARG A 50 -3.20 11.23 0.01
N VAL A 51 -3.89 10.51 0.87
CA VAL A 51 -4.89 11.01 1.79
C VAL A 51 -4.43 10.68 3.21
N THR A 52 -4.53 11.65 4.10
CA THR A 52 -4.33 11.49 5.54
C THR A 52 -5.55 12.00 6.29
N PHE A 53 -5.71 11.54 7.53
CA PHE A 53 -6.80 11.92 8.41
C PHE A 53 -6.29 12.31 9.79
N THR A 54 -7.17 12.90 10.60
CA THR A 54 -6.95 13.12 12.03
C THR A 54 -7.92 12.26 12.82
N PHE A 55 -7.41 11.46 13.75
CA PHE A 55 -8.27 10.69 14.65
C PHE A 55 -8.95 11.63 15.66
N ASP A 56 -10.27 11.49 15.82
CA ASP A 56 -11.05 12.22 16.81
C ASP A 56 -11.57 11.25 17.89
N PRO A 57 -10.89 11.19 19.07
CA PRO A 57 -11.29 10.33 20.17
C PRO A 57 -12.73 10.59 20.67
N GLU A 58 -13.20 11.84 20.64
CA GLU A 58 -14.54 12.15 21.14
C GLU A 58 -15.62 11.61 20.20
N SER A 59 -15.45 11.79 18.90
CA SER A 59 -16.35 11.19 17.91
C SER A 59 -16.28 9.67 17.96
N TYR A 60 -15.09 9.09 18.10
CA TYR A 60 -14.89 7.65 18.20
C TYR A 60 -15.61 7.01 19.40
N ASN A 61 -15.54 7.66 20.56
CA ASN A 61 -16.16 7.19 21.81
C ASN A 61 -17.70 7.24 21.77
N LYS A 62 -18.29 8.05 20.88
CA LYS A 62 -19.73 8.12 20.66
C LYS A 62 -20.25 7.04 19.70
N LEU A 63 -19.37 6.34 18.99
CA LEU A 63 -19.76 5.29 18.05
C LEU A 63 -20.36 4.08 18.77
N SER A 64 -21.38 3.48 18.18
CA SER A 64 -21.94 2.22 18.68
C SER A 64 -20.91 1.10 18.55
N LYS A 65 -20.91 0.21 19.54
CA LYS A 65 -20.08 -1.00 19.47
C LYS A 65 -20.53 -1.86 18.28
N PRO A 66 -19.59 -2.45 17.54
CA PRO A 66 -19.93 -3.38 16.49
C PRO A 66 -20.67 -4.59 17.04
N ASN A 67 -21.72 -5.03 16.35
CA ASN A 67 -22.29 -6.35 16.60
C ASN A 67 -21.36 -7.41 16.00
N MET A 68 -21.14 -8.49 16.73
CA MET A 68 -20.23 -9.56 16.33
C MET A 68 -21.04 -10.84 16.14
N PRO A 69 -21.01 -11.47 14.95
CA PRO A 69 -21.59 -12.80 14.76
C PRO A 69 -20.90 -13.83 15.65
N ASP A 70 -21.62 -14.88 16.05
CA ASP A 70 -21.12 -15.90 16.98
C ASP A 70 -19.88 -16.65 16.43
N GLU A 71 -19.79 -16.78 15.10
CA GLU A 71 -18.68 -17.46 14.40
C GLU A 71 -17.43 -16.58 14.20
N VAL A 72 -17.47 -15.32 14.64
CA VAL A 72 -16.40 -14.34 14.45
C VAL A 72 -15.70 -14.06 15.76
N THR A 73 -14.37 -14.13 15.78
CA THR A 73 -13.57 -13.66 16.92
C THR A 73 -12.63 -12.54 16.50
N VAL A 74 -12.32 -11.65 17.45
CA VAL A 74 -11.32 -10.60 17.28
C VAL A 74 -10.27 -10.80 18.37
N GLU A 75 -9.05 -11.11 17.96
CA GLU A 75 -8.00 -11.55 18.87
C GLU A 75 -6.75 -10.69 18.74
N ARG A 76 -6.13 -10.35 19.87
CA ARG A 76 -4.83 -9.67 19.87
C ARG A 76 -3.77 -10.65 19.42
N ILE A 77 -2.93 -10.24 18.48
CA ILE A 77 -1.83 -11.07 17.98
C ILE A 77 -0.83 -11.34 19.11
N THR A 78 -0.47 -12.61 19.29
CA THR A 78 0.57 -13.05 20.23
C THR A 78 1.68 -13.79 19.50
N ILE A 79 2.84 -13.94 20.14
CA ILE A 79 3.94 -14.69 19.56
C ILE A 79 3.60 -16.17 19.32
N ASP A 80 2.79 -16.77 20.19
CA ASP A 80 2.36 -18.17 20.07
C ASP A 80 1.47 -18.37 18.83
N MET A 81 0.57 -17.42 18.55
CA MET A 81 -0.23 -17.42 17.33
C MET A 81 0.67 -17.40 16.09
N LEU A 82 1.68 -16.54 16.08
CA LEU A 82 2.60 -16.41 14.95
C LEU A 82 3.44 -17.67 14.70
N SER A 83 3.45 -18.66 15.59
CA SER A 83 4.10 -19.96 15.35
C SER A 83 3.23 -20.93 14.53
N ASP A 84 1.92 -20.68 14.43
CA ASP A 84 0.98 -21.53 13.67
C ASP A 84 0.96 -21.14 12.18
N LYS A 85 0.94 -22.14 11.30
CA LYS A 85 0.89 -21.98 9.84
C LYS A 85 -0.30 -21.14 9.37
N LYS A 86 -1.43 -21.11 10.09
CA LYS A 86 -2.61 -20.34 9.70
C LYS A 86 -2.39 -18.82 9.72
N PHE A 87 -1.36 -18.36 10.43
CA PHE A 87 -0.95 -16.95 10.49
C PHE A 87 0.17 -16.59 9.50
N ALA A 88 0.43 -17.41 8.48
CA ALA A 88 1.48 -17.13 7.49
C ALA A 88 1.34 -15.74 6.86
N MET A 89 0.17 -15.40 6.32
CA MET A 89 -0.05 -14.09 5.71
C MET A 89 0.07 -12.92 6.71
N VAL A 90 -0.22 -13.16 7.99
CA VAL A 90 -0.02 -12.15 9.05
C VAL A 90 1.46 -11.95 9.32
N ARG A 91 2.27 -13.03 9.32
CA ARG A 91 3.72 -12.91 9.44
C ARG A 91 4.32 -12.16 8.25
N ASP A 92 3.86 -12.47 7.04
CA ASP A 92 4.29 -11.82 5.81
C ASP A 92 3.99 -10.30 5.89
N ASP A 93 2.75 -9.93 6.22
CA ASP A 93 2.38 -8.52 6.45
C ASP A 93 3.22 -7.86 7.56
N ILE A 94 3.60 -8.59 8.62
CA ILE A 94 4.43 -8.02 9.72
C ILE A 94 5.84 -7.72 9.22
N VAL A 95 6.47 -8.64 8.49
CA VAL A 95 7.86 -8.47 8.04
C VAL A 95 8.03 -7.44 6.92
N ASP A 96 6.93 -7.06 6.26
CA ASP A 96 6.91 -5.91 5.35
C ASP A 96 7.18 -4.56 6.07
N PHE A 97 6.94 -4.49 7.38
CA PHE A 97 7.05 -3.24 8.15
C PHE A 97 7.99 -3.32 9.35
N TRP A 98 8.29 -4.52 9.82
CA TRP A 98 9.13 -4.78 10.99
C TRP A 98 10.27 -5.71 10.61
N GLU A 99 11.45 -5.48 11.20
CA GLU A 99 12.62 -6.35 11.00
C GLU A 99 12.34 -7.82 11.35
N SER A 100 11.48 -8.06 12.34
CA SER A 100 11.02 -9.40 12.69
C SER A 100 9.67 -9.39 13.42
N THR A 101 9.03 -10.56 13.49
CA THR A 101 7.84 -10.75 14.32
C THR A 101 8.08 -10.47 15.81
N GLN A 102 9.29 -10.69 16.30
CA GLN A 102 9.69 -10.42 17.68
C GLN A 102 9.77 -8.92 17.94
N ASP A 103 10.23 -8.14 16.95
CA ASP A 103 10.28 -6.69 17.04
C ASP A 103 8.87 -6.09 17.01
N PHE A 104 7.99 -6.64 16.17
CA PHE A 104 6.58 -6.30 16.18
C PHE A 104 5.92 -6.58 17.54
N ILE A 105 6.11 -7.76 18.14
CA ILE A 105 5.51 -8.08 19.45
C ILE A 105 6.06 -7.18 20.57
N ARG A 106 7.33 -6.76 20.47
CA ARG A 106 7.98 -5.92 21.48
C ARG A 106 7.59 -4.45 21.39
N ASN A 107 7.50 -3.91 20.19
CA ASN A 107 7.37 -2.46 19.96
C ASN A 107 6.00 -2.07 19.38
N GLY A 108 5.37 -2.98 18.65
CA GLY A 108 4.07 -2.81 18.01
C GLY A 108 2.95 -3.61 18.69
N PHE A 109 1.83 -3.73 17.99
CA PHE A 109 0.72 -4.61 18.32
C PHE A 109 -0.22 -4.73 17.13
N GLY A 110 -1.14 -5.68 17.20
CA GLY A 110 -2.17 -5.83 16.18
C GLY A 110 -3.25 -6.80 16.60
N TYR A 111 -4.27 -6.85 15.77
CA TYR A 111 -5.45 -7.68 15.95
C TYR A 111 -5.75 -8.44 14.68
N VAL A 112 -6.21 -9.67 14.83
CA VAL A 112 -6.78 -10.47 13.75
C VAL A 112 -8.28 -10.62 13.95
N VAL A 113 -8.99 -10.76 12.84
CA VAL A 113 -10.37 -11.25 12.83
C VAL A 113 -10.35 -12.66 12.27
N MET A 114 -10.85 -13.59 13.07
CA MET A 114 -11.00 -14.98 12.70
C MET A 114 -12.47 -15.26 12.38
N VAL A 115 -12.71 -16.06 11.34
CA VAL A 115 -14.03 -16.61 11.05
C VAL A 115 -13.91 -18.12 11.14
N HIS A 116 -14.61 -18.71 12.11
CA HIS A 116 -14.34 -20.07 12.61
C HIS A 116 -12.88 -20.21 13.10
N GLU A 117 -11.97 -20.70 12.27
CA GLU A 117 -10.55 -20.89 12.62
C GLU A 117 -9.59 -20.27 11.57
N GLN A 118 -10.12 -19.53 10.61
CA GLN A 118 -9.34 -18.93 9.53
C GLN A 118 -9.10 -17.45 9.78
N VAL A 119 -7.85 -17.00 9.61
CA VAL A 119 -7.52 -15.57 9.64
C VAL A 119 -8.09 -14.93 8.38
N VAL A 120 -8.99 -13.97 8.55
CA VAL A 120 -9.63 -13.27 7.42
C VAL A 120 -9.10 -11.85 7.25
N THR A 121 -8.81 -11.17 8.35
CA THR A 121 -8.35 -9.79 8.36
C THR A 121 -7.28 -9.61 9.43
N SER A 122 -6.25 -8.81 9.13
CA SER A 122 -5.31 -8.28 10.11
C SER A 122 -5.45 -6.76 10.21
N CYS A 123 -5.16 -6.22 11.38
CA CYS A 123 -4.97 -4.80 11.64
C CYS A 123 -3.71 -4.65 12.49
N LEU A 124 -2.65 -4.12 11.90
CA LEU A 124 -1.30 -4.07 12.45
C LEU A 124 -0.87 -2.63 12.69
N SER A 125 -0.02 -2.42 13.70
CA SER A 125 0.78 -1.21 13.78
C SER A 125 1.93 -1.34 12.77
N VAL A 126 1.81 -0.71 11.60
CA VAL A 126 2.86 -0.75 10.56
C VAL A 126 3.99 0.23 10.83
N PHE A 127 3.80 1.11 11.80
CA PHE A 127 4.83 1.91 12.44
C PHE A 127 4.38 2.22 13.86
N ALA A 128 5.28 2.26 14.83
CA ALA A 128 4.94 2.62 16.21
C ALA A 128 6.08 3.32 16.94
N THR A 129 5.70 4.31 17.74
CA THR A 129 6.52 4.94 18.78
C THR A 129 5.79 4.81 20.12
N ASP A 130 6.34 5.44 21.17
CA ASP A 130 5.67 5.50 22.46
C ASP A 130 4.34 6.28 22.41
N THR A 131 4.20 7.23 21.48
CA THR A 131 3.08 8.17 21.40
C THR A 131 2.21 7.99 20.16
N ASP A 132 2.75 7.43 19.08
CA ASP A 132 2.11 7.44 17.76
C ASP A 132 2.16 6.05 17.14
N VAL A 133 1.10 5.68 16.42
CA VAL A 133 1.05 4.41 15.66
C VAL A 133 0.42 4.63 14.30
N GLU A 134 1.00 4.07 13.25
CA GLU A 134 0.37 4.02 11.92
C GLU A 134 -0.36 2.68 11.77
N ILE A 135 -1.61 2.74 11.33
CA ILE A 135 -2.46 1.56 11.14
C ILE A 135 -2.30 0.98 9.73
N GLY A 136 -2.16 -0.34 9.63
CA GLY A 136 -2.26 -1.09 8.37
C GLY A 136 -3.29 -2.18 8.48
N ILE A 137 -4.17 -2.32 7.48
CA ILE A 137 -5.26 -3.30 7.50
C ILE A 137 -5.25 -4.10 6.20
N ASN A 138 -5.27 -5.41 6.33
CA ASN A 138 -5.41 -6.32 5.20
C ASN A 138 -6.62 -7.24 5.37
N THR A 139 -7.34 -7.51 4.28
CA THR A 139 -8.37 -8.56 4.21
C THR A 139 -8.00 -9.47 3.07
N TYR A 140 -7.52 -10.66 3.43
CA TYR A 140 -6.73 -11.54 2.57
C TYR A 140 -7.55 -12.12 1.41
N ASP A 141 -8.77 -12.55 1.70
CA ASP A 141 -9.67 -13.11 0.69
C ASP A 141 -10.64 -12.04 0.18
N LEU A 142 -10.67 -11.86 -1.15
CA LEU A 142 -11.59 -10.97 -1.85
C LEU A 142 -13.07 -11.28 -1.53
N PHE A 143 -13.43 -12.56 -1.35
CA PHE A 143 -14.80 -12.99 -1.01
C PHE A 143 -15.20 -12.62 0.43
N GLN A 144 -14.25 -12.22 1.27
CA GLN A 144 -14.51 -11.77 2.63
C GLN A 144 -14.64 -10.26 2.75
N ARG A 145 -14.27 -9.50 1.71
CA ARG A 145 -14.41 -8.04 1.69
C ARG A 145 -15.89 -7.64 1.71
N GLY A 146 -16.18 -6.48 2.31
CA GLY A 146 -17.55 -5.97 2.44
C GLY A 146 -18.38 -6.56 3.59
N LYS A 147 -17.86 -7.55 4.34
CA LYS A 147 -18.55 -8.19 5.47
C LYS A 147 -18.32 -7.51 6.84
N GLY A 148 -17.50 -6.46 6.88
CA GLY A 148 -17.25 -5.68 8.10
C GLY A 148 -16.06 -6.13 8.96
N TYR A 149 -15.29 -7.13 8.55
CA TYR A 149 -14.14 -7.62 9.33
C TYR A 149 -13.03 -6.57 9.52
N ALA A 150 -12.68 -5.82 8.47
CA ALA A 150 -11.76 -4.68 8.58
C ALA A 150 -12.21 -3.64 9.62
N TRP A 151 -13.52 -3.44 9.76
CA TRP A 151 -14.10 -2.55 10.76
C TRP A 151 -13.96 -3.11 12.18
N LEU A 152 -14.18 -4.41 12.37
CA LEU A 152 -13.95 -5.08 13.66
C LEU A 152 -12.49 -4.99 14.10
N ALA A 153 -11.55 -5.31 13.19
CA ALA A 153 -10.12 -5.26 13.45
C ALA A 153 -9.66 -3.84 13.80
N ALA A 154 -10.10 -2.83 13.02
CA ALA A 154 -9.79 -1.43 13.27
C ALA A 154 -10.32 -0.97 14.64
N ARG A 155 -11.55 -1.33 15.01
CA ARG A 155 -12.13 -0.96 16.31
C ARG A 155 -11.32 -1.54 17.47
N ALA A 156 -10.95 -2.81 17.42
CA ALA A 156 -10.14 -3.42 18.47
C ALA A 156 -8.75 -2.76 18.58
N PHE A 157 -8.12 -2.46 17.45
CA PHE A 157 -6.85 -1.74 17.40
C PHE A 157 -6.93 -0.33 18.01
N LEU A 158 -7.97 0.44 17.65
CA LEU A 158 -8.16 1.82 18.11
C LEU A 158 -8.55 1.88 19.59
N ASP A 159 -9.35 0.93 20.08
CA ASP A 159 -9.64 0.78 21.51
C ASP A 159 -8.33 0.57 22.30
N ASP A 160 -7.39 -0.20 21.75
CA ASP A 160 -6.08 -0.43 22.36
C ASP A 160 -5.17 0.81 22.31
N CYS A 161 -5.21 1.58 21.21
CA CYS A 161 -4.53 2.87 21.11
C CYS A 161 -4.96 3.82 22.22
N LEU A 162 -6.28 3.99 22.38
CA LEU A 162 -6.86 4.86 23.40
C LEU A 162 -6.48 4.41 24.81
N ARG A 163 -6.54 3.10 25.08
CA ARG A 163 -6.16 2.52 26.38
C ARG A 163 -4.69 2.80 26.71
N GLN A 164 -3.82 2.82 25.71
CA GLN A 164 -2.39 3.09 25.86
C GLN A 164 -2.03 4.58 25.79
N GLY A 165 -3.00 5.46 25.49
CA GLY A 165 -2.75 6.89 25.29
C GLY A 165 -1.95 7.20 24.02
N ARG A 166 -1.98 6.31 23.01
CA ARG A 166 -1.29 6.48 21.73
C ARG A 166 -2.22 7.09 20.68
N THR A 167 -1.67 7.93 19.81
CA THR A 167 -2.37 8.57 18.70
C THR A 167 -2.28 7.70 17.46
N PRO A 168 -3.41 7.18 16.94
CA PRO A 168 -3.41 6.42 15.70
C PRO A 168 -3.43 7.36 14.48
N HIS A 169 -2.63 7.00 13.48
CA HIS A 169 -2.50 7.65 12.18
C HIS A 169 -3.02 6.72 11.09
N TRP A 170 -3.62 7.31 10.07
CA TRP A 170 -4.14 6.58 8.91
C TRP A 170 -3.84 7.35 7.63
N LYS A 171 -3.09 6.72 6.73
CA LYS A 171 -2.83 7.21 5.37
C LYS A 171 -3.21 6.17 4.33
N THR A 172 -3.61 6.63 3.14
CA THR A 172 -4.00 5.76 2.03
C THR A 172 -3.91 6.51 0.70
N GLU A 173 -3.87 5.82 -0.43
CA GLU A 173 -4.01 6.45 -1.73
C GLU A 173 -5.44 6.97 -1.94
N ASP A 174 -5.59 8.05 -2.71
CA ASP A 174 -6.88 8.71 -2.99
C ASP A 174 -7.91 7.83 -3.69
N PHE A 175 -7.45 6.86 -4.49
CA PHE A 175 -8.30 5.90 -5.18
C PHE A 175 -8.76 4.73 -4.27
N ARG A 176 -8.19 4.55 -3.07
CA ARG A 176 -8.61 3.50 -2.12
C ARG A 176 -9.87 3.91 -1.36
N ILE A 177 -10.98 4.07 -2.10
CA ILE A 177 -12.29 4.45 -1.57
C ILE A 177 -12.76 3.57 -0.40
N PRO A 178 -12.56 2.23 -0.39
CA PRO A 178 -12.91 1.41 0.77
C PRO A 178 -12.13 1.78 2.04
N SER A 179 -10.84 2.11 1.92
CA SER A 179 -9.98 2.54 3.04
C SER A 179 -10.44 3.89 3.59
N ILE A 180 -10.69 4.86 2.70
CA ILE A 180 -11.21 6.19 3.04
C ILE A 180 -12.55 6.10 3.79
N LYS A 181 -13.49 5.28 3.29
CA LYS A 181 -14.78 5.06 3.94
C LYS A 181 -14.65 4.39 5.31
N LEU A 182 -13.72 3.43 5.43
CA LEU A 182 -13.47 2.74 6.68
C LEU A 182 -12.89 3.69 7.74
N ALA A 183 -11.90 4.51 7.38
CA ALA A 183 -11.31 5.51 8.27
C ALA A 183 -12.40 6.43 8.86
N GLY A 184 -13.27 6.99 8.01
CA GLY A 184 -14.39 7.83 8.46
C GLY A 184 -15.37 7.09 9.38
N LYS A 185 -15.64 5.81 9.11
CA LYS A 185 -16.52 4.98 9.94
C LYS A 185 -15.95 4.73 11.34
N VAL A 186 -14.63 4.81 11.52
CA VAL A 186 -13.94 4.57 12.80
C VAL A 186 -13.36 5.84 13.40
N GLY A 187 -14.00 6.99 13.18
CA GLY A 187 -13.70 8.22 13.93
C GLY A 187 -12.51 9.02 13.41
N PHE A 188 -11.97 8.70 12.24
CA PHE A 188 -11.04 9.59 11.55
C PHE A 188 -11.80 10.68 10.81
N THR A 189 -11.30 11.91 10.91
CA THR A 189 -11.90 13.14 10.37
C THR A 189 -10.84 13.96 9.64
N ASN A 190 -11.17 15.18 9.20
CA ASN A 190 -10.24 16.11 8.55
C ASN A 190 -9.43 15.46 7.42
N LEU A 191 -10.12 14.92 6.43
CA LEU A 191 -9.49 14.38 5.23
C LEU A 191 -8.65 15.47 4.56
N GLN A 192 -7.34 15.24 4.46
CA GLN A 192 -6.39 16.09 3.76
C GLN A 192 -5.67 15.30 2.68
N THR A 193 -5.27 16.00 1.61
CA THR A 193 -4.50 15.40 0.52
C THR A 193 -3.09 15.98 0.49
N TYR A 194 -2.12 15.16 0.09
CA TYR A 194 -0.74 15.56 -0.08
C TYR A 194 -0.09 14.75 -1.21
N THR A 195 1.05 15.24 -1.71
CA THR A 195 1.77 14.59 -2.80
C THR A 195 2.80 13.61 -2.28
N ALA A 196 2.79 12.41 -2.85
CA ALA A 196 3.88 11.46 -2.75
C ALA A 196 4.48 11.21 -4.14
N TYR A 197 5.68 10.65 -4.17
CA TYR A 197 6.38 10.27 -5.39
C TYR A 197 6.85 8.82 -5.27
N VAL A 198 6.81 8.10 -6.40
CA VAL A 198 7.37 6.76 -6.52
C VAL A 198 8.52 6.74 -7.53
N PHE A 199 9.54 5.94 -7.26
CA PHE A 199 10.78 5.88 -8.02
C PHE A 199 11.31 4.44 -8.14
N PRO A 200 11.03 3.75 -9.27
CA PRO A 200 11.67 2.47 -9.56
C PRO A 200 13.19 2.62 -9.68
N TYR A 201 13.94 1.66 -9.14
CA TYR A 201 15.40 1.65 -9.23
C TYR A 201 15.88 1.21 -10.61
N ASN A 202 15.25 0.19 -11.17
CA ASN A 202 15.56 -0.34 -12.49
C ASN A 202 15.05 0.61 -13.59
N GLU A 203 15.88 0.87 -14.61
CA GLU A 203 15.55 1.84 -15.66
C GLU A 203 14.43 1.36 -16.60
N LEU A 204 14.38 0.07 -16.92
CA LEU A 204 13.32 -0.53 -17.72
C LEU A 204 11.98 -0.42 -16.99
N ASP A 205 11.96 -0.81 -15.72
CA ASP A 205 10.79 -0.70 -14.85
C ASP A 205 10.35 0.75 -14.71
N ASN A 206 11.31 1.68 -14.56
CA ASN A 206 11.04 3.10 -14.48
C ASN A 206 10.32 3.61 -15.73
N PHE A 207 10.77 3.23 -16.93
CA PHE A 207 10.08 3.62 -18.17
C PHE A 207 8.69 3.01 -18.30
N VAL A 208 8.50 1.73 -17.96
CA VAL A 208 7.16 1.12 -18.04
C VAL A 208 6.22 1.75 -17.03
N PHE A 209 6.68 1.99 -15.79
CA PHE A 209 5.89 2.64 -14.76
C PHE A 209 5.57 4.09 -15.15
N THR A 210 6.50 4.83 -15.76
CA THR A 210 6.21 6.17 -16.29
C THR A 210 5.18 6.10 -17.42
N ALA A 211 5.25 5.11 -18.32
CA ALA A 211 4.23 4.93 -19.35
C ALA A 211 2.84 4.71 -18.74
N TYR A 212 2.74 3.83 -17.74
CA TYR A 212 1.52 3.62 -16.99
C TYR A 212 1.02 4.89 -16.30
N HIS A 213 1.90 5.63 -15.64
CA HIS A 213 1.59 6.89 -14.96
C HIS A 213 1.02 7.93 -15.93
N GLN A 214 1.58 8.03 -17.14
CA GLN A 214 1.07 8.88 -18.23
C GLN A 214 -0.35 8.50 -18.67
N LEU A 215 -0.65 7.20 -18.73
CA LEU A 215 -1.99 6.71 -19.06
C LEU A 215 -2.98 7.00 -17.92
N ARG A 216 -2.60 6.68 -16.68
CA ARG A 216 -3.49 6.78 -15.50
C ARG A 216 -3.84 8.22 -15.13
N TYR A 217 -2.85 9.10 -15.04
CA TYR A 217 -3.04 10.43 -14.45
C TYR A 217 -3.21 11.55 -15.47
N TYR A 218 -2.80 11.32 -16.72
CA TYR A 218 -2.81 12.35 -17.76
C TYR A 218 -3.52 11.93 -19.04
N SER A 219 -4.02 10.70 -19.12
CA SER A 219 -4.61 10.10 -20.33
C SER A 219 -3.74 10.27 -21.60
N ASN A 220 -2.41 10.36 -21.42
CA ASN A 220 -1.49 10.77 -22.47
C ASN A 220 -0.91 9.55 -23.19
N PHE A 221 -1.67 9.05 -24.17
CA PHE A 221 -1.29 7.89 -24.98
C PHE A 221 0.05 8.05 -25.70
N TYR A 222 0.32 9.22 -26.28
CA TYR A 222 1.53 9.46 -27.06
C TYR A 222 2.77 9.42 -26.18
N LYS A 223 2.74 10.11 -25.02
CA LYS A 223 3.85 10.11 -24.08
C LYS A 223 4.08 8.72 -23.49
N ALA A 224 3.01 8.00 -23.16
CA ALA A 224 3.11 6.62 -22.71
C ALA A 224 3.79 5.74 -23.77
N SER A 225 3.43 5.89 -25.03
CA SER A 225 4.01 5.12 -26.14
C SER A 225 5.51 5.38 -26.32
N GLU A 226 5.95 6.63 -26.16
CA GLU A 226 7.39 6.96 -26.16
C GLU A 226 8.16 6.22 -25.05
N PHE A 227 7.59 6.18 -23.84
CA PHE A 227 8.23 5.48 -22.72
C PHE A 227 8.23 3.95 -22.89
N VAL A 228 7.16 3.37 -23.44
CA VAL A 228 7.14 1.94 -23.80
C VAL A 228 8.21 1.63 -24.84
N GLN A 229 8.42 2.50 -25.84
CA GLN A 229 9.49 2.33 -26.83
C GLN A 229 10.87 2.40 -26.17
N LYS A 230 11.11 3.37 -25.27
CA LYS A 230 12.36 3.46 -24.51
C LYS A 230 12.62 2.20 -23.67
N ALA A 231 11.61 1.69 -22.96
CA ALA A 231 11.73 0.44 -22.21
C ALA A 231 12.19 -0.72 -23.12
N ARG A 232 11.59 -0.84 -24.31
CA ARG A 232 11.95 -1.87 -25.30
C ARG A 232 13.36 -1.74 -25.87
N THR A 233 13.99 -0.57 -25.80
CA THR A 233 15.40 -0.43 -26.18
C THR A 233 16.36 -1.00 -25.12
N LEU A 234 15.90 -1.17 -23.88
CA LEU A 234 16.68 -1.72 -22.77
C LEU A 234 16.52 -3.24 -22.62
N GLY A 235 15.39 -3.80 -23.05
CA GLY A 235 15.15 -5.24 -23.01
C GLY A 235 13.70 -5.62 -23.28
N ASP A 236 13.43 -6.92 -23.21
CA ASP A 236 12.08 -7.46 -23.34
C ASP A 236 11.23 -7.15 -22.10
N LEU A 237 9.95 -6.90 -22.33
CA LEU A 237 8.99 -6.67 -21.25
C LEU A 237 8.54 -8.02 -20.69
N ASN A 238 8.65 -8.19 -19.37
CA ASN A 238 8.17 -9.38 -18.66
C ASN A 238 6.64 -9.33 -18.40
N ALA A 239 6.12 -10.35 -17.72
CA ALA A 239 4.71 -10.53 -17.45
C ALA A 239 4.06 -9.34 -16.71
N TRP A 240 4.70 -8.81 -15.66
CA TRP A 240 4.14 -7.73 -14.85
C TRP A 240 4.12 -6.39 -15.61
N HIS A 241 5.13 -6.13 -16.44
CA HIS A 241 5.14 -4.96 -17.33
C HIS A 241 3.94 -4.97 -18.28
N HIS A 242 3.67 -6.14 -18.86
CA HIS A 242 2.53 -6.33 -19.74
C HIS A 242 1.20 -6.14 -19.01
N PHE A 243 1.05 -6.69 -17.80
CA PHE A 243 -0.11 -6.47 -16.96
C PHE A 243 -0.34 -4.98 -16.65
N LEU A 244 0.69 -4.28 -16.18
CA LEU A 244 0.61 -2.86 -15.84
C LEU A 244 0.20 -1.99 -17.04
N LEU A 245 0.80 -2.22 -18.22
CA LEU A 245 0.42 -1.53 -19.45
C LEU A 245 -1.02 -1.84 -19.87
N SER A 246 -1.47 -3.09 -19.71
CA SER A 246 -2.85 -3.47 -20.00
C SER A 246 -3.83 -2.62 -19.18
N CYS A 247 -3.56 -2.49 -17.88
CA CYS A 247 -4.38 -1.69 -16.98
C CYS A 247 -4.35 -0.21 -17.39
N GLY A 248 -3.17 0.35 -17.68
CA GLY A 248 -3.05 1.73 -18.17
C GLY A 248 -3.87 1.99 -19.43
N TYR A 249 -3.81 1.08 -20.42
CA TYR A 249 -4.59 1.22 -21.65
C TYR A 249 -6.10 1.10 -21.44
N SER A 250 -6.55 0.29 -20.48
CA SER A 250 -7.98 0.21 -20.14
C SER A 250 -8.52 1.52 -19.57
N LEU A 251 -7.72 2.29 -18.82
CA LEU A 251 -8.13 3.56 -18.23
C LEU A 251 -8.40 4.66 -19.26
N ILE A 252 -7.92 4.49 -20.50
CA ILE A 252 -8.09 5.43 -21.59
C ILE A 252 -8.87 4.83 -22.77
N ASP A 253 -9.66 3.78 -22.51
CA ASP A 253 -10.52 3.10 -23.48
C ASP A 253 -9.78 2.54 -24.71
N ARG A 254 -8.48 2.21 -24.59
CA ARG A 254 -7.69 1.55 -25.64
C ARG A 254 -7.76 0.04 -25.49
N ILE A 255 -8.98 -0.49 -25.63
CA ILE A 255 -9.34 -1.89 -25.36
C ILE A 255 -8.47 -2.88 -26.16
N ASP A 256 -8.21 -2.63 -27.45
CA ASP A 256 -7.38 -3.52 -28.26
C ASP A 256 -5.96 -3.68 -27.72
N LEU A 257 -5.36 -2.56 -27.27
CA LEU A 257 -4.02 -2.58 -26.69
C LEU A 257 -4.02 -3.18 -25.28
N SER A 258 -5.05 -2.90 -24.50
CA SER A 258 -5.25 -3.51 -23.19
C SER A 258 -5.32 -5.04 -23.31
N LEU A 259 -6.22 -5.57 -24.14
CA LEU A 259 -6.36 -7.01 -24.37
C LEU A 259 -5.08 -7.64 -24.93
N LYS A 260 -4.40 -6.98 -25.86
CA LYS A 260 -3.10 -7.44 -26.38
C LYS A 260 -2.08 -7.61 -25.25
N HIS A 261 -1.95 -6.61 -24.39
CA HIS A 261 -1.00 -6.63 -23.29
C HIS A 261 -1.40 -7.63 -22.21
N MET A 262 -2.70 -7.79 -21.93
CA MET A 262 -3.19 -8.81 -20.98
C MET A 262 -2.87 -10.22 -21.47
N ASN A 263 -3.11 -10.52 -22.76
CA ASN A 263 -2.76 -11.83 -23.32
C ASN A 263 -1.26 -12.10 -23.22
N LEU A 264 -0.42 -11.11 -23.54
CA LEU A 264 1.04 -11.25 -23.38
C LEU A 264 1.45 -11.47 -21.92
N ALA A 265 0.78 -10.82 -20.95
CA ALA A 265 1.04 -11.06 -19.53
C ALA A 265 0.72 -12.51 -19.16
N LEU A 266 -0.42 -13.03 -19.60
CA LEU A 266 -0.85 -14.41 -19.37
C LEU A 266 0.09 -15.43 -20.03
N ASP A 267 0.51 -15.18 -21.27
CA ASP A 267 1.45 -16.04 -22.00
C ASP A 267 2.82 -16.11 -21.30
N LEU A 268 3.22 -15.02 -20.63
CA LEU A 268 4.44 -14.93 -19.82
C LEU A 268 4.23 -15.43 -18.37
N GLY A 269 3.07 -16.01 -18.05
CA GLY A 269 2.79 -16.66 -16.79
C GLY A 269 2.24 -15.76 -15.68
N TRP A 270 1.76 -14.55 -15.99
CA TRP A 270 1.10 -13.69 -15.00
C TRP A 270 -0.14 -14.37 -14.40
N ASN A 271 -0.14 -14.58 -13.10
CA ASN A 271 -1.26 -15.20 -12.37
C ASN A 271 -1.62 -14.47 -11.07
N ASP A 272 -0.83 -13.47 -10.69
CA ASP A 272 -1.00 -12.74 -9.44
C ASP A 272 -1.75 -11.43 -9.67
N VAL A 273 -2.97 -11.35 -9.17
CA VAL A 273 -3.78 -10.11 -9.13
C VAL A 273 -3.91 -9.56 -7.71
N SER A 274 -3.24 -10.19 -6.74
CA SER A 274 -3.32 -9.83 -5.33
C SER A 274 -2.42 -8.63 -5.01
N ASP A 275 -1.30 -8.51 -5.71
CA ASP A 275 -0.36 -7.40 -5.56
C ASP A 275 -0.59 -6.27 -6.58
N ILE A 276 -1.82 -5.78 -6.60
CA ILE A 276 -2.19 -4.55 -7.31
C ILE A 276 -1.83 -3.36 -6.39
N ARG A 277 -0.56 -3.16 -6.08
CA ARG A 277 -0.11 -2.03 -5.25
C ARG A 277 -0.37 -0.67 -5.92
N TYR A 278 -0.44 -0.63 -7.27
CA TYR A 278 -0.51 0.61 -8.06
C TYR A 278 -1.51 0.62 -9.23
N VAL A 279 -2.42 -0.37 -9.34
CA VAL A 279 -3.52 -0.38 -10.33
C VAL A 279 -4.86 0.04 -9.73
#